data_AF-A0AAF0RR74-F1
#
_entry.id   AF-A0AAF0RR74-F1
#
_cell.length_a   1.000
_cell.length_b   1.000
_cell.length_c   1.000
_cell.angle_alpha   90.00
_cell.angle_beta   90.00
_cell.angle_gamma   90.00
#
_symmetry.space_group_name_H-M   'P 1'
#
loop_
_entity.id
_entity.type
_entity.pdbx_description
1 polymer ?
#
loop_
_entity_poly.entity_id
_entity_poly.type
_entity_poly.pdbx_seq_one_letter_code
_entity_poly.pdbx_strand_id
1 'polypeptide(L)'
;MTDQHEADGWGAVPTVDTISGTRGAPLDTVAPTNGPANAPTNAPVGPTAPVGTPAPAAAPARPRRKLGRGALISIIAGGAAIVLLAVAGVVGYSVGTASHSADRPVRAFLDDLSAGKVDAALKAAGIKHDADDVLLTDAAYAKATGRITGYRIAATRDDGDTATVTAYLKQDGRDVSSTFTLDKTGTEWGVFPIWELQAPTLGAVDVSVRGPSGAKVLVGGQSVTTSKDGTAELTALPGTYGVTLDGGKWYSADASTATVAGFGGAAAVPAPMTTKLTAAGEQSAKAAVDAWVNGCIASTDASPKGCSFYAYGEDPAYTYTNQKWTLETRPAVSVGGWVSSGWLVTTTTFGRATFTANISGPGGVGTASAGPMNVNAGGYITGFTDAGATFRSAVGNGSSDTGS
;
A
#
# COMPACT_ATOMS: atom_id res chain seq x y z
N MET A 1 -36.46 -37.55 -23.88
CA MET A 1 -35.80 -38.72 -23.28
C MET A 1 -34.34 -38.35 -23.09
N THR A 2 -33.94 -38.23 -21.83
CA THR A 2 -32.59 -38.25 -21.24
C THR A 2 -31.53 -37.23 -21.67
N ASP A 3 -31.32 -36.29 -20.74
CA ASP A 3 -30.05 -35.67 -20.32
C ASP A 3 -28.85 -36.63 -20.33
N GLN A 4 -27.65 -36.09 -20.60
CA GLN A 4 -26.49 -36.26 -19.72
C GLN A 4 -25.59 -35.01 -19.79
N HIS A 5 -25.55 -34.27 -18.69
CA HIS A 5 -24.50 -33.32 -18.34
C HIS A 5 -23.39 -34.09 -17.62
N GLU A 6 -22.15 -33.92 -18.08
CA GLU A 6 -20.94 -34.40 -17.44
C GLU A 6 -20.64 -33.63 -16.15
N ALA A 7 -20.14 -34.36 -15.15
CA ALA A 7 -20.01 -33.93 -13.77
C ALA A 7 -18.55 -33.52 -13.46
N ASP A 8 -18.34 -32.23 -13.17
CA ASP A 8 -17.09 -31.74 -12.60
C ASP A 8 -17.18 -31.65 -11.06
N GLY A 9 -16.58 -32.65 -10.40
CA GLY A 9 -15.54 -32.41 -9.39
C GLY A 9 -15.83 -31.64 -8.10
N TRP A 10 -17.08 -31.46 -7.66
CA TRP A 10 -17.39 -30.95 -6.31
C TRP A 10 -17.88 -32.07 -5.40
N GLY A 11 -16.97 -32.67 -4.64
CA GLY A 11 -17.36 -33.67 -3.65
C GLY A 11 -16.23 -34.05 -2.70
N ALA A 12 -16.02 -33.25 -1.65
CA ALA A 12 -15.57 -33.71 -0.33
C ALA A 12 -15.26 -32.54 0.62
N VAL A 13 -16.25 -32.03 1.38
CA VAL A 13 -16.04 -31.49 2.75
C VAL A 13 -17.34 -31.68 3.58
N PRO A 14 -17.30 -32.14 4.86
CA PRO A 14 -18.50 -32.45 5.65
C PRO A 14 -19.21 -31.23 6.25
N THR A 15 -20.51 -31.34 6.53
CA THR A 15 -21.30 -30.34 7.28
C THR A 15 -21.07 -30.45 8.80
N VAL A 16 -21.36 -29.35 9.52
CA VAL A 16 -20.90 -29.00 10.88
C VAL A 16 -21.40 -29.94 12.01
N ASP A 17 -22.23 -30.93 11.71
CA ASP A 17 -22.87 -31.78 12.73
C ASP A 17 -22.03 -32.99 13.18
N THR A 18 -20.79 -33.14 12.70
CA THR A 18 -19.94 -34.33 12.97
C THR A 18 -18.66 -34.08 13.75
N ILE A 19 -18.52 -32.99 14.51
CA ILE A 19 -17.36 -32.81 15.40
C ILE A 19 -17.77 -33.12 16.85
N SER A 20 -17.38 -34.32 17.32
CA SER A 20 -17.37 -34.69 18.74
C SER A 20 -15.97 -35.15 19.13
N GLY A 21 -15.32 -34.40 20.03
CA GLY A 21 -13.98 -34.68 20.53
C GLY A 21 -13.94 -34.86 22.05
N THR A 22 -14.02 -36.13 22.47
CA THR A 22 -13.29 -36.87 23.54
C THR A 22 -13.11 -36.34 24.98
N ARG A 23 -13.10 -37.32 25.91
CA ARG A 23 -13.33 -37.30 27.36
C ARG A 23 -12.09 -37.78 28.15
N GLY A 24 -11.92 -37.28 29.38
CA GLY A 24 -11.32 -37.96 30.56
C GLY A 24 -10.14 -37.23 31.22
N ALA A 25 -9.95 -37.09 32.53
CA ALA A 25 -10.60 -37.47 33.82
C ALA A 25 -9.75 -36.80 34.96
N PRO A 26 -9.90 -37.04 36.30
CA PRO A 26 -11.04 -37.43 37.15
C PRO A 26 -11.26 -36.56 38.45
N LEU A 27 -12.46 -36.72 39.03
CA LEU A 27 -12.90 -36.77 40.46
C LEU A 27 -12.54 -35.66 41.47
N ASP A 28 -13.57 -35.02 42.07
CA ASP A 28 -13.92 -35.22 43.50
C ASP A 28 -15.30 -34.65 43.92
N THR A 29 -16.08 -35.56 44.52
CA THR A 29 -17.14 -35.57 45.54
C THR A 29 -17.62 -34.26 46.23
N VAL A 30 -18.96 -34.08 46.36
CA VAL A 30 -19.77 -33.94 47.62
C VAL A 30 -21.28 -33.78 47.27
N ALA A 31 -22.14 -34.35 48.11
CA ALA A 31 -23.57 -34.64 47.93
C ALA A 31 -24.53 -33.62 48.64
N PRO A 32 -25.81 -33.92 48.98
CA PRO A 32 -27.01 -33.34 48.34
C PRO A 32 -28.04 -32.71 49.33
N THR A 33 -29.23 -32.31 48.82
CA THR A 33 -30.61 -32.22 49.45
C THR A 33 -31.40 -31.08 48.75
N ASN A 34 -32.73 -31.02 48.52
CA ASN A 34 -33.94 -31.84 48.71
C ASN A 34 -35.02 -31.32 47.70
N GLY A 35 -35.98 -32.17 47.25
CA GLY A 35 -37.06 -31.85 46.29
C GLY A 35 -38.32 -31.18 46.90
N PRO A 36 -39.58 -31.46 46.46
CA PRO A 36 -40.06 -32.20 45.27
C PRO A 36 -41.39 -31.66 44.60
N ALA A 37 -41.88 -32.43 43.60
CA ALA A 37 -43.30 -32.70 43.22
C ALA A 37 -44.05 -31.67 42.32
N ASN A 38 -44.77 -32.03 41.24
CA ASN A 38 -45.63 -33.18 40.95
C ASN A 38 -45.72 -33.52 39.43
N ALA A 39 -46.13 -34.75 39.14
CA ALA A 39 -46.42 -35.38 37.83
C ALA A 39 -47.69 -36.27 37.99
N PRO A 40 -48.09 -37.21 37.11
CA PRO A 40 -48.12 -37.32 35.62
C PRO A 40 -49.47 -37.90 35.09
N THR A 41 -49.44 -38.45 33.85
CA THR A 41 -50.25 -39.57 33.25
C THR A 41 -51.59 -39.24 32.57
N ASN A 42 -52.07 -39.89 31.49
CA ASN A 42 -51.62 -40.94 30.54
C ASN A 42 -52.61 -40.97 29.33
N ALA A 43 -52.18 -41.53 28.19
CA ALA A 43 -52.99 -41.92 27.00
C ALA A 43 -53.80 -43.25 27.25
N PRO A 44 -54.41 -44.01 26.28
CA PRO A 44 -54.59 -43.89 24.81
C PRO A 44 -55.97 -44.41 24.22
N VAL A 45 -56.03 -44.61 22.87
CA VAL A 45 -56.87 -45.53 22.02
C VAL A 45 -58.25 -45.07 21.47
N GLY A 46 -58.47 -45.26 20.14
CA GLY A 46 -59.78 -45.14 19.42
C GLY A 46 -60.74 -46.33 19.66
N PRO A 47 -61.88 -46.58 18.94
CA PRO A 47 -62.18 -46.29 17.52
C PRO A 47 -63.69 -45.95 17.19
N THR A 48 -64.06 -46.03 15.89
CA THR A 48 -65.39 -46.31 15.27
C THR A 48 -66.49 -45.23 15.15
N ALA A 49 -67.05 -45.12 13.94
CA ALA A 49 -68.32 -44.45 13.56
C ALA A 49 -69.55 -45.31 13.97
N PRO A 50 -70.79 -44.79 14.08
CA PRO A 50 -71.66 -44.58 12.89
C PRO A 50 -72.74 -43.46 12.96
N VAL A 51 -73.27 -43.14 11.76
CA VAL A 51 -74.65 -42.75 11.35
C VAL A 51 -75.66 -42.18 12.36
N GLY A 52 -76.26 -41.03 12.01
CA GLY A 52 -77.62 -40.66 12.46
C GLY A 52 -77.95 -39.17 12.43
N THR A 53 -78.54 -38.67 11.35
CA THR A 53 -79.27 -37.37 11.26
C THR A 53 -80.49 -37.35 12.21
N PRO A 54 -81.01 -36.18 12.68
CA PRO A 54 -81.67 -35.21 11.80
C PRO A 54 -81.41 -33.72 12.08
N ALA A 55 -81.78 -32.94 11.06
CA ALA A 55 -81.62 -31.50 10.83
C ALA A 55 -82.07 -30.53 11.94
N PRO A 56 -81.42 -29.35 12.04
CA PRO A 56 -82.03 -28.14 12.58
C PRO A 56 -82.75 -27.33 11.50
N ALA A 57 -83.84 -26.70 11.93
CA ALA A 57 -84.76 -25.89 11.16
C ALA A 57 -84.14 -24.64 10.51
N ALA A 58 -84.69 -24.29 9.36
CA ALA A 58 -84.33 -23.17 8.52
C ALA A 58 -84.69 -21.80 9.13
N ALA A 59 -83.82 -20.81 8.93
CA ALA A 59 -84.08 -19.38 9.03
C ALA A 59 -83.87 -18.72 7.64
N PRO A 60 -84.58 -17.63 7.31
CA PRO A 60 -84.97 -17.32 5.94
C PRO A 60 -83.84 -16.81 5.06
N ALA A 61 -83.85 -17.31 3.82
CA ALA A 61 -82.97 -16.90 2.74
C ALA A 61 -83.22 -15.44 2.35
N ARG A 62 -82.18 -14.61 2.42
CA ARG A 62 -82.14 -13.33 1.68
C ARG A 62 -82.22 -13.63 0.18
N PRO A 63 -82.94 -12.83 -0.63
CA PRO A 63 -83.06 -13.08 -2.06
C PRO A 63 -81.68 -13.02 -2.70
N ARG A 64 -81.14 -14.19 -3.08
CA ARG A 64 -79.97 -14.30 -3.96
C ARG A 64 -80.39 -13.77 -5.32
N ARG A 65 -80.07 -12.51 -5.57
CA ARG A 65 -80.11 -11.91 -6.92
C ARG A 65 -79.22 -12.81 -7.79
N LYS A 66 -79.82 -13.61 -8.68
CA LYS A 66 -79.08 -14.42 -9.65
C LYS A 66 -78.25 -13.47 -10.50
N LEU A 67 -76.95 -13.41 -10.27
CA LEU A 67 -76.04 -12.78 -11.22
C LEU A 67 -76.21 -13.54 -12.54
N GLY A 68 -76.61 -12.81 -13.59
CA GLY A 68 -76.69 -13.39 -14.93
C GLY A 68 -75.35 -14.00 -15.32
N ARG A 69 -75.36 -15.03 -16.16
CA ARG A 69 -74.14 -15.75 -16.60
C ARG A 69 -73.00 -14.81 -17.04
N GLY A 70 -73.30 -13.63 -17.59
CA GLY A 70 -72.30 -12.60 -17.92
C GLY A 70 -71.58 -11.97 -16.72
N ALA A 71 -72.27 -11.80 -15.58
CA ALA A 71 -71.68 -11.22 -14.37
C ALA A 71 -70.81 -12.23 -13.58
N LEU A 72 -71.06 -13.53 -13.75
CA LEU A 72 -70.20 -14.59 -13.19
C LEU A 72 -68.91 -14.73 -14.02
N ILE A 73 -69.02 -14.63 -15.35
CA ILE A 73 -67.86 -14.63 -16.27
C ILE A 73 -66.99 -13.39 -16.05
N SER A 74 -67.57 -12.21 -15.80
CA SER A 74 -66.80 -10.99 -15.49
C SER A 74 -66.07 -11.05 -14.15
N ILE A 75 -66.63 -11.73 -13.13
CA ILE A 75 -65.97 -11.92 -11.83
C ILE A 75 -64.82 -12.93 -11.94
N ILE A 76 -65.00 -14.02 -12.69
CA ILE A 76 -63.96 -15.03 -12.91
C ILE A 76 -62.84 -14.47 -13.79
N ALA A 77 -63.18 -13.75 -14.87
CA ALA A 77 -62.19 -13.10 -15.73
C ALA A 77 -61.46 -11.96 -15.00
N GLY A 78 -62.16 -11.15 -14.20
CA GLY A 78 -61.56 -10.12 -13.36
C GLY A 78 -60.67 -10.68 -12.25
N GLY A 79 -61.11 -11.76 -11.59
CA GLY A 79 -60.32 -12.45 -10.57
C GLY A 79 -59.06 -13.12 -11.14
N ALA A 80 -59.17 -13.79 -12.29
CA ALA A 80 -58.02 -14.37 -12.99
C ALA A 80 -57.02 -13.30 -13.45
N ALA A 81 -57.51 -12.14 -13.94
CA ALA A 81 -56.66 -11.01 -14.30
C ALA A 81 -55.90 -10.42 -13.09
N ILE A 82 -56.56 -10.29 -11.94
CA ILE A 82 -55.91 -9.83 -10.70
C ILE A 82 -54.86 -10.82 -10.21
N VAL A 83 -55.14 -12.12 -10.25
CA VAL A 83 -54.15 -13.16 -9.87
C VAL A 83 -52.97 -13.16 -10.83
N LEU A 84 -53.20 -13.04 -12.14
CA LEU A 84 -52.11 -12.93 -13.12
C LEU A 84 -51.28 -11.66 -12.93
N LEU A 85 -51.91 -10.52 -12.61
CA LEU A 85 -51.19 -9.29 -12.25
C LEU A 85 -50.42 -9.42 -10.93
N ALA A 86 -50.93 -10.18 -9.95
CA ALA A 86 -50.22 -10.44 -8.70
C ALA A 86 -49.03 -11.38 -8.92
N VAL A 87 -49.18 -12.45 -9.72
CA VAL A 87 -48.05 -13.33 -10.08
C VAL A 87 -47.02 -12.58 -10.93
N ALA A 88 -47.46 -11.82 -11.94
CA ALA A 88 -46.57 -10.95 -12.71
C ALA A 88 -45.91 -9.87 -11.85
N GLY A 89 -46.62 -9.35 -10.83
CA GLY A 89 -46.09 -8.43 -9.84
C GLY A 89 -45.05 -9.07 -8.93
N VAL A 90 -45.28 -10.29 -8.45
CA VAL A 90 -44.31 -11.03 -7.60
C VAL A 90 -43.08 -11.46 -8.41
N VAL A 91 -43.27 -11.96 -9.63
CA VAL A 91 -42.18 -12.34 -10.54
C VAL A 91 -41.42 -11.11 -11.02
N GLY A 92 -42.12 -10.02 -11.36
CA GLY A 92 -41.51 -8.74 -11.71
C GLY A 92 -40.77 -8.11 -10.54
N TYR A 93 -41.28 -8.22 -9.32
CA TYR A 93 -40.62 -7.77 -8.10
C TYR A 93 -39.36 -8.60 -7.80
N SER A 94 -39.41 -9.92 -7.92
CA SER A 94 -38.25 -10.78 -7.66
C SER A 94 -37.15 -10.69 -8.73
N VAL A 95 -37.52 -10.48 -9.99
CA VAL A 95 -36.55 -10.22 -11.07
C VAL A 95 -35.99 -8.80 -10.98
N GLY A 96 -36.84 -7.82 -10.62
CA GLY A 96 -36.43 -6.43 -10.39
C GLY A 96 -35.49 -6.29 -9.19
N THR A 97 -35.72 -6.99 -8.08
CA THR A 97 -34.81 -6.93 -6.92
C THR A 97 -33.43 -7.50 -7.23
N ALA A 98 -33.30 -8.44 -8.17
CA ALA A 98 -32.00 -8.94 -8.64
C ALA A 98 -31.26 -7.96 -9.58
N SER A 99 -31.97 -7.08 -10.31
CA SER A 99 -31.35 -6.00 -11.08
C SER A 99 -30.98 -4.79 -10.23
N HIS A 100 -31.66 -4.60 -9.09
CA HIS A 100 -31.45 -3.50 -8.15
C HIS A 100 -30.77 -3.93 -6.84
N SER A 101 -29.98 -5.01 -6.88
CA SER A 101 -29.29 -5.54 -5.70
C SER A 101 -28.06 -4.69 -5.33
N ALA A 102 -27.77 -4.58 -4.03
CA ALA A 102 -26.64 -3.79 -3.52
C ALA A 102 -25.26 -4.29 -3.98
N ASP A 103 -25.14 -5.53 -4.46
CA ASP A 103 -23.86 -6.01 -5.02
C ASP A 103 -23.59 -5.52 -6.45
N ARG A 104 -24.56 -4.94 -7.16
CA ARG A 104 -24.38 -4.47 -8.55
C ARG A 104 -23.29 -3.40 -8.71
N PRO A 105 -23.27 -2.30 -7.92
CA PRO A 105 -22.20 -1.30 -8.03
C PRO A 105 -20.82 -1.89 -7.70
N VAL A 106 -20.75 -2.81 -6.73
CA VAL A 106 -19.51 -3.52 -6.37
C VAL A 106 -19.01 -4.39 -7.52
N ARG A 107 -19.91 -5.13 -8.18
CA ARG A 107 -19.56 -5.92 -9.37
C ARG A 107 -19.03 -5.04 -10.49
N ALA A 108 -19.71 -3.95 -10.81
CA ALA A 108 -19.26 -3.03 -11.85
C ALA A 108 -17.85 -2.48 -11.56
N PHE A 109 -17.61 -2.03 -10.32
CA PHE A 109 -16.31 -1.58 -9.86
C PHE A 109 -15.21 -2.66 -10.00
N LEU A 110 -15.50 -3.88 -9.54
CA LEU A 110 -14.53 -4.98 -9.58
C LEU A 110 -14.33 -5.56 -10.99
N ASP A 111 -15.35 -5.51 -11.85
CA ASP A 111 -15.26 -5.90 -13.26
C ASP A 111 -14.33 -4.95 -14.01
N ASP A 112 -14.48 -3.63 -13.81
CA ASP A 112 -13.61 -2.62 -14.41
C ASP A 112 -12.17 -2.76 -13.90
N LEU A 113 -11.96 -2.96 -12.60
CA LEU A 113 -10.62 -3.23 -12.06
C LEU A 113 -10.00 -4.52 -12.60
N SER A 114 -10.78 -5.61 -12.68
CA SER A 114 -10.31 -6.88 -13.22
C SER A 114 -9.93 -6.76 -14.71
N ALA A 115 -10.64 -5.89 -15.46
CA ALA A 115 -10.33 -5.54 -16.83
C ALA A 115 -9.17 -4.53 -16.98
N GLY A 116 -8.67 -3.97 -15.87
CA GLY A 116 -7.61 -2.96 -15.86
C GLY A 116 -8.06 -1.55 -16.25
N LYS A 117 -9.37 -1.26 -16.22
CA LYS A 117 -9.96 0.06 -16.49
C LYS A 117 -10.08 0.85 -15.18
N VAL A 118 -8.96 1.32 -14.68
CA VAL A 118 -8.86 2.04 -13.41
C VAL A 118 -9.70 3.31 -13.43
N ASP A 119 -9.60 4.14 -14.48
CA ASP A 119 -10.33 5.41 -14.52
C ASP A 119 -11.86 5.22 -14.41
N ALA A 120 -12.38 4.17 -15.08
CA ALA A 120 -13.79 3.79 -15.01
C ALA A 120 -14.18 3.31 -13.62
N ALA A 121 -13.37 2.42 -13.02
CA ALA A 121 -13.60 1.91 -11.68
C ALA A 121 -13.59 3.02 -10.62
N LEU A 122 -12.58 3.89 -10.63
CA LEU A 122 -12.47 4.99 -9.66
C LEU A 122 -13.67 5.94 -9.76
N LYS A 123 -14.09 6.27 -10.98
CA LYS A 123 -15.28 7.09 -11.22
C LYS A 123 -16.56 6.43 -10.71
N ALA A 124 -16.73 5.13 -10.98
CA ALA A 124 -17.91 4.38 -10.54
C ALA A 124 -17.99 4.25 -9.00
N ALA A 125 -16.84 4.17 -8.33
CA ALA A 125 -16.74 4.08 -6.87
C ALA A 125 -16.69 5.46 -6.17
N GLY A 126 -16.77 6.57 -6.91
CA GLY A 126 -16.66 7.91 -6.34
C GLY A 126 -15.31 8.22 -5.69
N ILE A 127 -14.26 7.46 -6.03
CA ILE A 127 -12.90 7.69 -5.51
C ILE A 127 -12.33 8.93 -6.18
N LYS A 128 -12.17 9.99 -5.39
CA LYS A 128 -11.47 11.21 -5.82
C LYS A 128 -9.96 10.94 -5.82
N HIS A 129 -9.32 11.34 -6.90
CA HIS A 129 -7.88 11.29 -7.08
C HIS A 129 -7.47 12.49 -7.94
N ASP A 130 -6.21 12.88 -7.86
CA ASP A 130 -5.65 13.95 -8.68
C ASP A 130 -4.36 13.51 -9.39
N ALA A 131 -3.61 14.47 -9.92
CA ALA A 131 -2.38 14.19 -10.68
C ALA A 131 -1.23 13.65 -9.79
N ASP A 132 -1.28 13.85 -8.48
CA ASP A 132 -0.28 13.37 -7.53
C ASP A 132 -0.51 11.89 -7.17
N ASP A 133 -1.73 11.36 -7.38
CA ASP A 133 -2.08 9.94 -7.23
C ASP A 133 -1.59 9.09 -8.42
N VAL A 134 -0.29 9.13 -8.68
CA VAL A 134 0.32 8.56 -9.89
C VAL A 134 0.07 7.06 -10.10
N LEU A 135 -0.21 6.30 -9.02
CA LEU A 135 -0.50 4.87 -9.09
C LEU A 135 -1.99 4.55 -9.34
N LEU A 136 -2.87 5.54 -9.26
CA LEU A 136 -4.31 5.41 -9.51
C LEU A 136 -4.62 5.66 -10.99
N THR A 137 -3.88 4.99 -11.88
CA THR A 137 -4.01 5.14 -13.34
C THR A 137 -3.98 3.78 -14.06
N ASP A 138 -4.63 3.70 -15.22
CA ASP A 138 -4.60 2.51 -16.09
C ASP A 138 -3.14 2.08 -16.40
N ALA A 139 -2.26 3.06 -16.65
CA ALA A 139 -0.86 2.81 -17.03
C ALA A 139 -0.03 2.23 -15.88
N ALA A 140 -0.19 2.73 -14.65
CA ALA A 140 0.48 2.17 -13.48
C ALA A 140 -0.04 0.76 -13.16
N TYR A 141 -1.37 0.58 -13.21
CA TYR A 141 -2.00 -0.69 -12.91
C TYR A 141 -1.65 -1.75 -13.94
N ALA A 142 -1.58 -1.43 -15.23
CA ALA A 142 -1.15 -2.36 -16.28
C ALA A 142 0.26 -2.93 -16.04
N LYS A 143 1.16 -2.17 -15.41
CA LYS A 143 2.51 -2.61 -15.02
C LYS A 143 2.54 -3.36 -13.69
N ALA A 144 1.51 -3.25 -12.87
CA ALA A 144 1.39 -4.00 -11.63
C ALA A 144 1.16 -5.49 -11.92
N THR A 145 1.85 -6.33 -11.18
CA THR A 145 1.61 -7.77 -11.13
C THR A 145 0.68 -8.09 -9.96
N GLY A 146 0.19 -9.32 -9.84
CA GLY A 146 -0.64 -9.70 -8.69
C GLY A 146 -1.85 -8.78 -8.48
N ARG A 147 -2.45 -8.28 -9.56
CA ARG A 147 -3.68 -7.47 -9.55
C ARG A 147 -4.90 -8.31 -9.19
N ILE A 148 -6.03 -7.65 -8.99
CA ILE A 148 -7.32 -8.32 -8.98
C ILE A 148 -7.58 -8.86 -10.39
N THR A 149 -7.80 -10.16 -10.50
CA THR A 149 -8.05 -10.86 -11.78
C THR A 149 -9.46 -11.43 -11.87
N GLY A 150 -10.21 -11.34 -10.78
CA GLY A 150 -11.58 -11.81 -10.64
C GLY A 150 -12.02 -11.69 -9.18
N TYR A 151 -13.27 -12.02 -8.93
CA TYR A 151 -13.83 -11.99 -7.58
C TYR A 151 -15.03 -12.92 -7.47
N ARG A 152 -15.44 -13.21 -6.24
CA ARG A 152 -16.74 -13.80 -5.92
C ARG A 152 -17.41 -13.01 -4.81
N ILE A 153 -18.69 -12.71 -4.98
CA ILE A 153 -19.51 -12.15 -3.89
C ILE A 153 -19.83 -13.30 -2.94
N ALA A 154 -19.46 -13.14 -1.68
CA ALA A 154 -19.68 -14.12 -0.62
C ALA A 154 -21.00 -13.90 0.10
N ALA A 155 -21.31 -12.64 0.39
CA ALA A 155 -22.52 -12.24 1.09
C ALA A 155 -22.89 -10.80 0.77
N THR A 156 -24.20 -10.54 0.74
CA THR A 156 -24.77 -9.20 0.71
C THR A 156 -25.71 -9.09 1.90
N ARG A 157 -25.54 -8.04 2.69
CA ARG A 157 -26.39 -7.72 3.82
C ARG A 157 -26.99 -6.33 3.60
N ASP A 158 -28.30 -6.27 3.59
CA ASP A 158 -29.06 -5.01 3.51
C ASP A 158 -29.47 -4.62 4.93
N ASP A 159 -29.13 -3.39 5.33
CA ASP A 159 -29.45 -2.80 6.62
C ASP A 159 -30.24 -1.48 6.41
N GLY A 160 -31.15 -1.46 5.42
CA GLY A 160 -32.14 -0.40 5.19
C GLY A 160 -31.67 0.68 4.24
N ASP A 161 -31.00 1.70 4.78
CA ASP A 161 -30.42 2.79 3.97
C ASP A 161 -28.94 2.52 3.62
N THR A 162 -28.35 1.47 4.20
CA THR A 162 -27.00 1.01 3.89
C THR A 162 -27.00 -0.48 3.56
N ALA A 163 -26.00 -0.91 2.80
CA ALA A 163 -25.75 -2.32 2.54
C ALA A 163 -24.26 -2.63 2.62
N THR A 164 -23.94 -3.85 3.08
CA THR A 164 -22.59 -4.38 3.15
C THR A 164 -22.45 -5.56 2.21
N VAL A 165 -21.46 -5.52 1.32
CA VAL A 165 -21.14 -6.59 0.38
C VAL A 165 -19.75 -7.13 0.71
N THR A 166 -19.68 -8.40 1.06
CA THR A 166 -18.42 -9.11 1.28
C THR A 166 -18.05 -9.89 0.03
N ALA A 167 -16.83 -9.68 -0.47
CA ALA A 167 -16.30 -10.38 -1.64
C ALA A 167 -14.94 -11.00 -1.34
N TYR A 168 -14.63 -12.10 -2.01
CA TYR A 168 -13.27 -12.63 -2.11
C TYR A 168 -12.69 -12.22 -3.45
N LEU A 169 -11.60 -11.46 -3.42
CA LEU A 169 -10.87 -10.96 -4.58
C LEU A 169 -9.77 -11.95 -4.95
N LYS A 170 -9.68 -12.31 -6.22
CA LYS A 170 -8.61 -13.18 -6.73
C LYS A 170 -7.37 -12.34 -7.03
N GLN A 171 -6.42 -12.34 -6.10
CA GLN A 171 -5.19 -11.58 -6.17
C GLN A 171 -3.98 -12.50 -6.03
N ASP A 172 -3.08 -12.47 -7.02
CA ASP A 172 -1.87 -13.33 -7.04
C ASP A 172 -2.17 -14.82 -6.76
N GLY A 173 -3.26 -15.32 -7.35
CA GLY A 173 -3.72 -16.70 -7.15
C GLY A 173 -4.39 -16.98 -5.80
N ARG A 174 -4.52 -16.01 -4.89
CA ARG A 174 -5.15 -16.14 -3.57
C ARG A 174 -6.49 -15.42 -3.50
N ASP A 175 -7.36 -15.87 -2.60
CA ASP A 175 -8.63 -15.22 -2.29
C ASP A 175 -8.40 -14.24 -1.12
N VAL A 176 -8.53 -12.93 -1.37
CA VAL A 176 -8.42 -11.87 -0.37
C VAL A 176 -9.81 -11.37 -0.01
N SER A 177 -10.20 -11.45 1.25
CA SER A 177 -11.51 -10.93 1.70
C SER A 177 -11.52 -9.40 1.65
N SER A 178 -12.59 -8.81 1.15
CA SER A 178 -12.81 -7.37 1.15
C SER A 178 -14.29 -7.06 1.37
N THR A 179 -14.55 -5.96 2.07
CA THR A 179 -15.88 -5.51 2.44
C THR A 179 -16.14 -4.16 1.80
N PHE A 180 -17.29 -4.02 1.16
CA PHE A 180 -17.74 -2.81 0.51
C PHE A 180 -19.03 -2.33 1.16
N THR A 181 -19.14 -1.03 1.36
CA THR A 181 -20.34 -0.40 1.93
C THR A 181 -21.03 0.39 0.84
N LEU A 182 -22.36 0.36 0.82
CA LEU A 182 -23.17 1.11 -0.11
C LEU A 182 -24.21 1.93 0.63
N ASP A 183 -24.54 3.08 0.06
CA ASP A 183 -25.64 3.93 0.50
C ASP A 183 -26.81 3.83 -0.48
N LYS A 184 -28.02 3.82 0.07
CA LYS A 184 -29.24 3.95 -0.73
C LYS A 184 -29.49 5.42 -0.99
N THR A 185 -29.36 5.83 -2.26
CA THR A 185 -29.49 7.24 -2.65
C THR A 185 -30.87 7.59 -3.19
N GLY A 186 -31.73 6.60 -3.38
CA GLY A 186 -33.11 6.80 -3.79
C GLY A 186 -33.83 5.50 -4.12
N THR A 187 -34.93 5.63 -4.83
CA THR A 187 -35.66 4.49 -5.40
C THR A 187 -36.04 4.75 -6.86
N GLU A 188 -35.76 3.77 -7.72
CA GLU A 188 -36.30 3.71 -9.06
C GLU A 188 -37.75 3.19 -9.00
N TRP A 189 -38.64 3.88 -9.73
CA TRP A 189 -40.08 3.63 -9.76
C TRP A 189 -40.76 3.56 -8.37
N GLY A 190 -40.16 4.22 -7.37
CA GLY A 190 -40.67 4.31 -6.01
C GLY A 190 -40.51 3.05 -5.15
N VAL A 191 -39.98 1.95 -5.69
CA VAL A 191 -39.91 0.66 -4.98
C VAL A 191 -38.55 -0.03 -5.03
N PHE A 192 -37.74 0.23 -6.06
CA PHE A 192 -36.45 -0.43 -6.23
C PHE A 192 -35.32 0.45 -5.72
N PRO A 193 -34.50 0.00 -4.74
CA PRO A 193 -33.42 0.84 -4.21
C PRO A 193 -32.38 1.16 -5.30
N ILE A 194 -31.90 2.41 -5.30
CA ILE A 194 -30.71 2.81 -6.04
C ILE A 194 -29.56 2.82 -5.04
N TRP A 195 -28.58 1.96 -5.28
CA TRP A 195 -27.39 1.82 -4.43
C TRP A 195 -26.20 2.53 -5.06
N GLU A 196 -25.47 3.27 -4.25
CA GLU A 196 -24.20 3.90 -4.61
C GLU A 196 -23.09 3.31 -3.74
N LEU A 197 -21.97 2.95 -4.37
CA LEU A 197 -20.80 2.42 -3.65
C LEU A 197 -20.12 3.56 -2.89
N GLN A 198 -19.96 3.40 -1.58
CA GLN A 198 -19.06 4.26 -0.82
C GLN A 198 -17.63 4.00 -1.27
N ALA A 199 -16.85 5.06 -1.47
CA ALA A 199 -15.47 4.99 -1.89
C ALA A 199 -14.67 4.02 -0.99
N PRO A 200 -14.19 2.88 -1.54
CA PRO A 200 -13.41 1.92 -0.77
C PRO A 200 -12.10 2.53 -0.26
N THR A 201 -11.71 2.16 0.96
CA THR A 201 -10.42 2.60 1.53
C THR A 201 -9.25 1.95 0.79
N LEU A 202 -8.53 2.76 0.01
CA LEU A 202 -7.34 2.35 -0.73
C LEU A 202 -6.14 2.17 0.19
N GLY A 203 -5.25 1.26 -0.17
CA GLY A 203 -3.95 1.13 0.49
C GLY A 203 -2.94 2.13 -0.08
N ALA A 204 -1.69 2.00 0.36
CA ALA A 204 -0.59 2.83 -0.09
C ALA A 204 0.68 2.00 -0.35
N VAL A 205 1.64 2.57 -1.08
CA VAL A 205 3.01 2.08 -1.21
C VAL A 205 3.95 3.08 -0.55
N ASP A 206 4.66 2.64 0.50
CA ASP A 206 5.51 3.49 1.32
C ASP A 206 6.99 3.23 1.00
N VAL A 207 7.57 4.02 0.12
CA VAL A 207 8.97 3.87 -0.29
C VAL A 207 9.89 4.58 0.69
N SER A 208 10.99 3.91 1.07
CA SER A 208 12.10 4.52 1.82
C SER A 208 13.44 4.24 1.14
N VAL A 209 14.18 5.30 0.87
CA VAL A 209 15.49 5.30 0.22
C VAL A 209 16.54 5.90 1.16
N ARG A 210 17.56 5.11 1.49
CA ARG A 210 18.80 5.62 2.10
C ARG A 210 19.74 6.09 0.99
N GLY A 211 19.62 7.35 0.64
CA GLY A 211 20.37 7.98 -0.44
C GLY A 211 20.21 9.50 -0.45
N PRO A 212 20.65 10.15 -1.55
CA PRO A 212 20.48 11.60 -1.74
C PRO A 212 19.05 12.06 -1.52
N SER A 213 18.89 13.26 -0.94
CA SER A 213 17.59 13.91 -0.83
C SER A 213 16.97 14.11 -2.21
N GLY A 214 15.66 13.89 -2.35
CA GLY A 214 15.01 14.02 -3.65
C GLY A 214 15.41 12.94 -4.65
N ALA A 215 15.69 11.73 -4.16
CA ALA A 215 15.96 10.59 -5.01
C ALA A 215 14.75 10.31 -5.93
N LYS A 216 15.02 10.01 -7.20
CA LYS A 216 13.98 9.62 -8.15
C LYS A 216 13.77 8.11 -8.06
N VAL A 217 12.54 7.69 -7.81
CA VAL A 217 12.13 6.29 -7.80
C VAL A 217 11.06 6.06 -8.84
N LEU A 218 11.03 4.84 -9.39
CA LEU A 218 10.00 4.37 -10.28
C LEU A 218 9.16 3.34 -9.51
N VAL A 219 7.88 3.64 -9.30
CA VAL A 219 6.92 2.75 -8.63
C VAL A 219 5.82 2.42 -9.61
N GLY A 220 5.60 1.14 -9.90
CA GLY A 220 4.65 0.74 -10.96
C GLY A 220 4.99 1.38 -12.32
N GLY A 221 6.28 1.70 -12.54
CA GLY A 221 6.76 2.41 -13.73
C GLY A 221 6.36 3.89 -13.83
N GLN A 222 5.91 4.51 -12.74
CA GLN A 222 5.69 5.94 -12.60
C GLN A 222 6.83 6.59 -11.82
N SER A 223 7.31 7.74 -12.30
CA SER A 223 8.41 8.46 -11.65
C SER A 223 7.91 9.30 -10.49
N VAL A 224 8.51 9.10 -9.31
CA VAL A 224 8.20 9.81 -8.07
C VAL A 224 9.51 10.32 -7.47
N THR A 225 9.47 11.52 -6.89
CA THR A 225 10.62 12.08 -6.17
C THR A 225 10.38 11.90 -4.68
N THR A 226 11.34 11.34 -3.96
CA THR A 226 11.23 11.21 -2.50
C THR A 226 11.31 12.57 -1.82
N SER A 227 10.77 12.65 -0.62
CA SER A 227 10.98 13.75 0.30
C SER A 227 12.47 13.95 0.63
N LYS A 228 12.78 15.01 1.38
CA LYS A 228 14.13 15.27 1.89
C LYS A 228 14.62 14.14 2.81
N ASP A 229 13.70 13.47 3.49
CA ASP A 229 13.99 12.35 4.40
C ASP A 229 14.06 11.00 3.67
N GLY A 230 13.98 11.02 2.32
CA GLY A 230 14.10 9.82 1.50
C GLY A 230 12.84 8.97 1.44
N THR A 231 11.67 9.54 1.77
CA THR A 231 10.39 8.81 1.81
C THR A 231 9.42 9.26 0.71
N ALA A 232 8.54 8.37 0.27
CA ALA A 232 7.39 8.70 -0.57
C ALA A 232 6.23 7.76 -0.23
N GLU A 233 5.03 8.30 -0.08
CA GLU A 233 3.79 7.55 0.15
C GLU A 233 2.90 7.73 -1.08
N LEU A 234 2.37 6.63 -1.61
CA LEU A 234 1.61 6.62 -2.87
C LEU A 234 0.34 5.81 -2.71
N THR A 235 -0.81 6.45 -2.77
CA THR A 235 -2.12 5.77 -2.78
C THR A 235 -2.17 4.78 -3.93
N ALA A 236 -2.59 3.54 -3.66
CA ALA A 236 -2.51 2.46 -4.64
C ALA A 236 -3.70 1.51 -4.58
N LEU A 237 -4.09 1.01 -5.77
CA LEU A 237 -5.03 -0.09 -5.91
C LEU A 237 -4.38 -1.43 -5.53
N PRO A 238 -5.17 -2.48 -5.25
CA PRO A 238 -4.63 -3.78 -4.89
C PRO A 238 -3.82 -4.40 -6.03
N GLY A 239 -2.56 -4.71 -5.77
CA GLY A 239 -1.57 -5.09 -6.76
C GLY A 239 -0.16 -5.13 -6.18
N THR A 240 0.77 -5.72 -6.93
CA THR A 240 2.19 -5.75 -6.64
C THR A 240 2.94 -4.83 -7.60
N TYR A 241 3.55 -3.80 -7.03
CA TYR A 241 4.24 -2.75 -7.75
C TYR A 241 5.74 -2.94 -7.65
N GLY A 242 6.42 -2.98 -8.80
CA GLY A 242 7.88 -2.91 -8.85
C GLY A 242 8.36 -1.53 -8.42
N VAL A 243 9.42 -1.51 -7.60
CA VAL A 243 10.06 -0.32 -7.06
C VAL A 243 11.53 -0.34 -7.47
N THR A 244 11.96 0.65 -8.25
CA THR A 244 13.35 0.80 -8.69
C THR A 244 13.84 2.22 -8.47
N LEU A 245 15.13 2.38 -8.18
CA LEU A 245 15.75 3.70 -8.01
C LEU A 245 16.36 4.15 -9.34
N ASP A 246 16.10 5.40 -9.73
CA ASP A 246 16.81 6.08 -10.81
C ASP A 246 17.90 7.01 -10.25
N GLY A 247 19.10 6.46 -10.08
CA GLY A 247 20.31 7.23 -9.75
C GLY A 247 21.16 7.58 -10.97
N GLY A 248 20.59 7.44 -12.18
CA GLY A 248 21.30 7.57 -13.45
C GLY A 248 22.55 6.68 -13.51
N LYS A 249 23.65 7.26 -14.01
CA LYS A 249 24.94 6.54 -14.10
C LYS A 249 25.72 6.52 -12.78
N TRP A 250 25.29 7.22 -11.74
CA TRP A 250 26.11 7.52 -10.57
C TRP A 250 25.94 6.55 -9.41
N TYR A 251 24.70 6.15 -9.14
CA TYR A 251 24.38 5.24 -8.06
C TYR A 251 23.16 4.40 -8.41
N SER A 252 23.02 3.29 -7.71
CA SER A 252 21.90 2.36 -7.86
C SER A 252 21.47 1.82 -6.51
N ALA A 253 20.30 1.20 -6.46
CA ALA A 253 19.86 0.38 -5.33
C ALA A 253 19.25 -0.92 -5.88
N ASP A 254 19.25 -1.95 -5.04
CA ASP A 254 18.61 -3.22 -5.39
C ASP A 254 17.10 -3.00 -5.59
N ALA A 255 16.54 -3.60 -6.65
CA ALA A 255 15.12 -3.49 -6.95
C ALA A 255 14.28 -4.16 -5.87
N SER A 256 13.07 -3.64 -5.64
CA SER A 256 12.15 -4.13 -4.61
C SER A 256 10.73 -4.18 -5.17
N THR A 257 9.81 -4.75 -4.40
CA THR A 257 8.39 -4.83 -4.74
C THR A 257 7.54 -4.54 -3.52
N ALA A 258 6.41 -3.86 -3.70
CA ALA A 258 5.41 -3.62 -2.66
C ALA A 258 4.07 -4.21 -3.08
N THR A 259 3.44 -5.01 -2.22
CA THR A 259 2.15 -5.66 -2.49
C THR A 259 1.05 -5.05 -1.62
N VAL A 260 0.12 -4.36 -2.25
CA VAL A 260 -1.11 -3.85 -1.63
C VAL A 260 -2.19 -4.93 -1.73
N ALA A 261 -2.72 -5.38 -0.59
CA ALA A 261 -3.67 -6.49 -0.52
C ALA A 261 -5.09 -6.00 -0.25
N GLY A 262 -6.00 -6.25 -1.20
CA GLY A 262 -7.42 -5.90 -1.07
C GLY A 262 -7.67 -4.43 -0.69
N PHE A 263 -8.86 -4.17 -0.17
CA PHE A 263 -9.27 -2.83 0.28
C PHE A 263 -9.32 -2.81 1.82
N GLY A 264 -8.79 -1.75 2.43
CA GLY A 264 -8.66 -1.67 3.89
C GLY A 264 -7.64 -0.67 4.43
N GLY A 265 -6.98 0.11 3.59
CA GLY A 265 -6.08 1.17 4.05
C GLY A 265 -4.67 0.73 4.46
N ALA A 266 -4.31 -0.55 4.28
CA ALA A 266 -2.98 -1.02 4.65
C ALA A 266 -1.91 -0.47 3.70
N ALA A 267 -0.86 0.12 4.28
CA ALA A 267 0.34 0.49 3.56
C ALA A 267 1.22 -0.74 3.29
N ALA A 268 1.69 -0.86 2.06
CA ALA A 268 2.65 -1.85 1.62
C ALA A 268 4.05 -1.24 1.65
N VAL A 269 4.91 -1.76 2.53
CA VAL A 269 6.29 -1.30 2.68
C VAL A 269 7.22 -2.25 1.92
N PRO A 270 7.86 -1.83 0.81
CA PRO A 270 8.91 -2.60 0.16
C PRO A 270 10.15 -2.73 1.04
N ALA A 271 11.05 -3.66 0.70
CA ALA A 271 12.35 -3.73 1.36
C ALA A 271 13.09 -2.38 1.26
N PRO A 272 13.75 -1.90 2.33
CA PRO A 272 14.42 -0.60 2.33
C PRO A 272 15.49 -0.52 1.24
N MET A 273 15.46 0.54 0.44
CA MET A 273 16.42 0.73 -0.64
C MET A 273 17.66 1.44 -0.10
N THR A 274 18.84 0.87 -0.29
CA THR A 274 20.11 1.50 0.11
C THR A 274 20.95 1.77 -1.12
N THR A 275 21.37 3.03 -1.30
CA THR A 275 22.13 3.45 -2.47
C THR A 275 23.59 3.00 -2.41
N LYS A 276 24.09 2.52 -3.54
CA LYS A 276 25.47 2.10 -3.79
C LYS A 276 25.99 2.88 -4.99
N LEU A 277 27.23 3.38 -4.91
CA LEU A 277 27.86 4.02 -6.06
C LEU A 277 28.10 3.00 -7.17
N THR A 278 27.95 3.43 -8.41
CA THR A 278 28.47 2.70 -9.56
C THR A 278 29.97 2.98 -9.72
N ALA A 279 30.65 2.27 -10.62
CA ALA A 279 32.04 2.57 -10.96
C ALA A 279 32.24 4.04 -11.44
N ALA A 280 31.29 4.58 -12.21
CA ALA A 280 31.33 5.99 -12.64
C ALA A 280 31.09 6.94 -11.46
N GLY A 281 30.19 6.59 -10.53
CA GLY A 281 29.99 7.32 -9.28
C GLY A 281 31.23 7.37 -8.41
N GLU A 282 31.90 6.23 -8.22
CA GLU A 282 33.15 6.15 -7.46
C GLU A 282 34.29 6.95 -8.09
N GLN A 283 34.43 6.89 -9.42
CA GLN A 283 35.45 7.66 -10.12
C GLN A 283 35.22 9.16 -9.99
N SER A 284 33.96 9.59 -10.16
CA SER A 284 33.56 11.00 -10.03
C SER A 284 33.72 11.49 -8.59
N ALA A 285 33.38 10.66 -7.60
CA ALA A 285 33.63 10.93 -6.19
C ALA A 285 35.12 11.16 -5.89
N LYS A 286 36.00 10.27 -6.36
CA LYS A 286 37.45 10.42 -6.21
C LYS A 286 37.97 11.68 -6.90
N ALA A 287 37.48 11.99 -8.10
CA ALA A 287 37.85 13.21 -8.81
C ALA A 287 37.43 14.49 -8.05
N ALA A 288 36.25 14.49 -7.40
CA ALA A 288 35.81 15.61 -6.58
C ALA A 288 36.68 15.80 -5.33
N VAL A 289 37.11 14.70 -4.70
CA VAL A 289 38.07 14.73 -3.60
C VAL A 289 39.43 15.29 -4.06
N ASP A 290 39.93 14.82 -5.21
CA ASP A 290 41.18 15.30 -5.79
C ASP A 290 41.12 16.79 -6.15
N ALA A 291 39.99 17.25 -6.69
CA ALA A 291 39.77 18.66 -6.98
C ALA A 291 39.81 19.51 -5.70
N TRP A 292 39.22 19.03 -4.61
CA TRP A 292 39.30 19.71 -3.31
C TRP A 292 40.75 19.76 -2.78
N VAL A 293 41.51 18.66 -2.83
CA VAL A 293 42.93 18.65 -2.43
C VAL A 293 43.73 19.63 -3.29
N ASN A 294 43.52 19.65 -4.60
CA ASN A 294 44.21 20.57 -5.51
C ASN A 294 43.87 22.03 -5.19
N GLY A 295 42.61 22.34 -4.87
CA GLY A 295 42.18 23.66 -4.43
C GLY A 295 42.91 24.10 -3.15
N CYS A 296 43.05 23.20 -2.18
CA CYS A 296 43.81 23.46 -0.96
C CYS A 296 45.29 23.74 -1.22
N ILE A 297 45.92 22.98 -2.11
CA ILE A 297 47.34 23.15 -2.46
C ILE A 297 47.58 24.39 -3.32
N ALA A 298 46.58 24.86 -4.06
CA ALA A 298 46.64 26.09 -4.83
C ALA A 298 46.51 27.36 -3.95
N SER A 299 46.12 27.22 -2.68
CA SER A 299 46.06 28.35 -1.75
C SER A 299 47.46 28.92 -1.49
N THR A 300 47.52 30.24 -1.27
CA THR A 300 48.71 30.94 -0.81
C THR A 300 48.66 31.26 0.68
N ASP A 301 47.58 30.90 1.39
CA ASP A 301 47.44 31.15 2.81
C ASP A 301 48.19 30.09 3.62
N ALA A 302 48.92 30.48 4.66
CA ALA A 302 49.50 29.53 5.61
C ALA A 302 48.43 28.67 6.34
N SER A 303 47.18 29.13 6.38
CA SER A 303 46.03 28.40 6.95
C SER A 303 44.83 28.45 6.01
N PRO A 304 44.82 27.64 4.94
CA PRO A 304 43.73 27.65 3.97
C PRO A 304 42.41 27.22 4.63
N LYS A 305 41.37 28.06 4.52
CA LYS A 305 40.05 27.75 5.09
C LYS A 305 39.47 26.48 4.44
N GLY A 306 38.95 25.58 5.27
CA GLY A 306 38.31 24.35 4.80
C GLY A 306 39.28 23.28 4.29
N CYS A 307 40.58 23.41 4.57
CA CYS A 307 41.61 22.42 4.27
C CYS A 307 42.08 21.69 5.53
N SER A 308 42.63 20.49 5.37
CA SER A 308 43.03 19.62 6.49
C SER A 308 44.41 19.94 7.08
N PHE A 309 45.12 20.92 6.54
CA PHE A 309 46.50 21.22 6.89
C PHE A 309 46.71 22.73 6.97
N TYR A 310 47.69 23.14 7.78
CA TYR A 310 48.06 24.53 7.99
C TYR A 310 49.48 24.62 8.55
N ALA A 311 50.22 25.64 8.14
CA ALA A 311 51.51 25.98 8.69
C ALA A 311 51.31 26.84 9.95
N TYR A 312 52.15 26.62 10.96
CA TYR A 312 52.17 27.39 12.21
C TYR A 312 53.60 27.84 12.53
N GLY A 313 53.74 28.76 13.48
CA GLY A 313 55.04 29.28 13.90
C GLY A 313 55.49 30.52 13.13
N GLU A 314 54.54 31.29 12.59
CA GLU A 314 54.85 32.63 12.06
C GLU A 314 55.30 33.55 13.21
N ASP A 315 56.47 34.18 13.03
CA ASP A 315 56.99 35.19 13.94
C ASP A 315 56.56 36.57 13.43
N PRO A 316 55.80 37.35 14.22
CA PRO A 316 55.34 38.68 13.81
C PRO A 316 56.49 39.67 13.53
N ALA A 317 57.73 39.38 13.95
CA ALA A 317 58.91 40.16 13.60
C ALA A 317 59.37 39.98 12.14
N TYR A 318 58.87 38.97 11.42
CA TYR A 318 59.22 38.67 10.03
C TYR A 318 58.03 38.88 9.08
N THR A 319 58.33 39.33 7.86
CA THR A 319 57.36 39.40 6.75
C THR A 319 57.47 38.16 5.88
N TYR A 320 56.34 37.53 5.58
CA TYR A 320 56.25 36.30 4.77
C TYR A 320 55.65 36.60 3.40
N THR A 321 56.38 36.30 2.32
CA THR A 321 55.95 36.51 0.93
C THR A 321 56.16 35.25 0.08
N ASN A 322 55.59 35.20 -1.12
CA ASN A 322 55.72 34.04 -2.04
C ASN A 322 55.34 32.70 -1.36
N GLN A 323 54.29 32.75 -0.56
CA GLN A 323 53.77 31.62 0.19
C GLN A 323 53.21 30.57 -0.77
N LYS A 324 53.60 29.31 -0.58
CA LYS A 324 53.24 28.22 -1.48
C LYS A 324 53.11 26.90 -0.73
N TRP A 325 52.06 26.17 -1.04
CA TRP A 325 51.91 24.76 -0.71
C TRP A 325 52.41 23.86 -1.84
N THR A 326 53.08 22.77 -1.48
CA THR A 326 53.51 21.74 -2.41
C THR A 326 53.01 20.38 -1.90
N LEU A 327 52.26 19.67 -2.73
CA LEU A 327 51.83 18.31 -2.47
C LEU A 327 52.95 17.34 -2.85
N GLU A 328 53.50 16.65 -1.87
CA GLU A 328 54.54 15.63 -2.06
C GLU A 328 53.89 14.29 -2.42
N THR A 329 52.89 13.88 -1.62
CA THR A 329 52.15 12.64 -1.82
C THR A 329 50.66 12.92 -1.70
N ARG A 330 49.87 12.45 -2.67
CA ARG A 330 48.42 12.59 -2.64
C ARG A 330 47.80 11.60 -1.64
N PRO A 331 46.81 12.00 -0.83
CA PRO A 331 46.09 11.05 0.03
C PRO A 331 45.37 9.99 -0.80
N ALA A 332 45.31 8.77 -0.26
CA ALA A 332 44.44 7.72 -0.78
C ALA A 332 43.13 7.71 0.02
N VAL A 333 42.00 7.54 -0.68
CA VAL A 333 40.66 7.51 -0.07
C VAL A 333 39.83 6.31 -0.52
N SER A 334 38.99 5.82 0.37
CA SER A 334 37.88 4.91 0.09
C SER A 334 36.54 5.64 0.19
N VAL A 335 35.59 5.27 -0.67
CA VAL A 335 34.22 5.77 -0.59
C VAL A 335 33.31 4.63 -0.12
N GLY A 336 32.70 4.80 1.05
CA GLY A 336 31.82 3.83 1.68
C GLY A 336 30.35 4.02 1.30
N GLY A 337 29.47 3.35 2.05
CA GLY A 337 28.02 3.47 1.87
C GLY A 337 27.48 4.86 2.21
N TRP A 338 26.24 5.10 1.76
CA TRP A 338 25.50 6.28 2.15
C TRP A 338 25.22 6.27 3.66
N VAL A 339 25.61 7.36 4.33
CA VAL A 339 25.21 7.69 5.70
C VAL A 339 24.34 8.94 5.69
N SER A 340 23.92 9.43 6.87
CA SER A 340 22.93 10.51 7.05
C SER A 340 23.02 11.70 6.07
N SER A 341 24.22 12.07 5.60
CA SER A 341 24.43 13.27 4.79
C SER A 341 25.32 13.08 3.54
N GLY A 342 25.58 11.84 3.13
CA GLY A 342 26.40 11.54 1.95
C GLY A 342 27.04 10.15 1.96
N TRP A 343 27.67 9.75 0.85
CA TRP A 343 28.59 8.61 0.85
C TRP A 343 29.86 8.99 1.62
N LEU A 344 30.20 8.20 2.64
CA LEU A 344 31.34 8.50 3.51
C LEU A 344 32.66 8.36 2.75
N VAL A 345 33.48 9.39 2.77
CA VAL A 345 34.86 9.36 2.26
C VAL A 345 35.80 9.23 3.44
N THR A 346 36.64 8.20 3.42
CA THR A 346 37.64 7.94 4.46
C THR A 346 39.03 7.97 3.85
N THR A 347 39.93 8.73 4.46
CA THR A 347 41.35 8.69 4.12
C THR A 347 41.95 7.38 4.60
N THR A 348 42.37 6.54 3.67
CA THR A 348 43.03 5.25 3.97
C THR A 348 44.53 5.42 4.09
N THR A 349 45.11 6.44 3.45
CA THR A 349 46.52 6.79 3.59
C THR A 349 46.65 8.30 3.49
N PHE A 350 47.27 8.91 4.50
CA PHE A 350 47.50 10.36 4.51
C PHE A 350 48.43 10.77 3.38
N GLY A 351 48.08 11.87 2.72
CA GLY A 351 49.00 12.57 1.84
C GLY A 351 50.01 13.40 2.64
N ARG A 352 50.97 14.00 1.94
CA ARG A 352 52.01 14.86 2.52
C ARG A 352 52.10 16.16 1.76
N ALA A 353 52.06 17.28 2.49
CA ALA A 353 52.23 18.60 1.93
C ALA A 353 53.21 19.44 2.75
N THR A 354 53.98 20.27 2.06
CA THR A 354 54.96 21.17 2.65
C THR A 354 54.64 22.60 2.23
N PHE A 355 54.79 23.52 3.18
CA PHE A 355 54.62 24.95 2.98
C PHE A 355 55.99 25.63 2.91
N THR A 356 56.15 26.56 1.99
CA THR A 356 57.35 27.39 1.86
C THR A 356 56.98 28.85 1.69
N ALA A 357 57.78 29.75 2.27
CA ALA A 357 57.65 31.19 2.08
C ALA A 357 59.03 31.87 2.10
N ASN A 358 59.15 33.00 1.43
CA ASN A 358 60.29 33.90 1.59
C ASN A 358 60.07 34.77 2.83
N ILE A 359 61.07 34.86 3.70
CA ILE A 359 61.04 35.68 4.91
C ILE A 359 62.01 36.86 4.81
N SER A 360 61.61 37.99 5.39
CA SER A 360 62.45 39.18 5.56
C SER A 360 62.18 39.81 6.92
N GLY A 361 63.22 40.08 7.71
CA GLY A 361 63.08 40.66 9.05
C GLY A 361 64.42 41.05 9.69
N PRO A 362 64.45 41.27 11.02
CA PRO A 362 65.64 41.72 11.75
C PRO A 362 66.89 40.84 11.57
N GLY A 363 66.70 39.55 11.31
CA GLY A 363 67.79 38.59 11.06
C GLY A 363 68.23 38.47 9.59
N GLY A 364 67.68 39.26 8.69
CA GLY A 364 67.95 39.21 7.24
C GLY A 364 66.83 38.56 6.42
N VAL A 365 67.18 38.10 5.21
CA VAL A 365 66.27 37.43 4.27
C VAL A 365 66.57 35.94 4.18
N GLY A 366 65.54 35.12 3.94
CA GLY A 366 65.71 33.68 3.81
C GLY A 366 64.44 32.96 3.35
N THR A 367 64.40 31.64 3.54
CA THR A 367 63.25 30.79 3.23
C THR A 367 62.75 30.12 4.50
N ALA A 368 61.48 30.32 4.83
CA ALA A 368 60.78 29.54 5.84
C ALA A 368 60.15 28.30 5.19
N SER A 369 60.17 27.19 5.91
CA SER A 369 59.53 25.94 5.49
C SER A 369 58.82 25.30 6.68
N ALA A 370 57.65 24.73 6.44
CA ALA A 370 56.90 23.94 7.42
C ALA A 370 56.40 22.65 6.76
N GLY A 371 56.57 21.51 7.42
CA GLY A 371 56.13 20.21 6.91
C GLY A 371 57.14 19.08 7.08
N PRO A 372 56.81 17.86 6.62
CA PRO A 372 55.60 17.53 5.86
C PRO A 372 54.37 17.30 6.76
N MET A 373 53.27 17.98 6.44
CA MET A 373 51.97 17.85 7.12
C MET A 373 51.12 16.76 6.50
N ASN A 374 50.29 16.11 7.33
CA ASN A 374 49.32 15.14 6.83
C ASN A 374 48.21 15.84 6.06
N VAL A 375 47.97 15.38 4.84
CA VAL A 375 46.78 15.74 4.05
C VAL A 375 45.71 14.67 4.30
N ASN A 376 44.60 15.06 4.92
CA ASN A 376 43.43 14.24 5.15
C ASN A 376 42.32 14.72 4.21
N ALA A 377 41.62 13.81 3.55
CA ALA A 377 40.52 14.11 2.64
C ALA A 377 39.22 13.40 3.06
N GLY A 378 39.03 13.22 4.37
CA GLY A 378 37.81 12.66 4.94
C GLY A 378 36.62 13.59 4.78
N GLY A 379 35.46 13.05 4.46
CA GLY A 379 34.27 13.86 4.19
C GLY A 379 33.12 13.06 3.62
N TYR A 380 32.30 13.72 2.80
CA TYR A 380 31.09 13.13 2.25
C TYR A 380 30.94 13.51 0.78
N ILE A 381 30.51 12.55 -0.04
CA ILE A 381 29.92 12.85 -1.34
C ILE A 381 28.44 13.08 -1.14
N THR A 382 27.98 14.30 -1.35
CA THR A 382 26.62 14.73 -0.97
C THR A 382 25.60 14.56 -2.09
N GLY A 383 26.06 14.39 -3.32
CA GLY A 383 25.22 14.24 -4.49
C GLY A 383 26.02 14.30 -5.79
N PHE A 384 25.29 14.23 -6.90
CA PHE A 384 25.85 14.28 -8.24
C PHE A 384 25.08 15.26 -9.11
N THR A 385 25.80 15.93 -9.98
CA THR A 385 25.28 16.75 -11.08
C THR A 385 25.87 16.26 -12.39
N ASP A 386 25.52 16.88 -13.51
CA ASP A 386 26.16 16.60 -14.79
C ASP A 386 27.67 16.92 -14.78
N ALA A 387 28.11 17.84 -13.92
CA ALA A 387 29.51 18.19 -13.72
C ALA A 387 30.28 17.16 -12.88
N GLY A 388 29.59 16.23 -12.23
CA GLY A 388 30.19 15.19 -11.38
C GLY A 388 29.74 15.28 -9.92
N ALA A 389 30.50 14.62 -9.06
CA ALA A 389 30.23 14.50 -7.64
C ALA A 389 30.51 15.81 -6.88
N THR A 390 29.72 16.07 -5.84
CA THR A 390 29.99 17.15 -4.90
C THR A 390 30.63 16.56 -3.64
N PHE A 391 31.89 16.92 -3.39
CA PHE A 391 32.59 16.56 -2.16
C PHE A 391 32.46 17.67 -1.12
N ARG A 392 32.09 17.29 0.11
CA ARG A 392 32.10 18.16 1.29
C ARG A 392 33.10 17.58 2.29
N SER A 393 34.18 18.31 2.52
CA SER A 393 35.15 17.94 3.54
C SER A 393 34.50 17.90 4.93
N ALA A 394 34.80 16.87 5.70
CA ALA A 394 34.54 16.84 7.15
C ALA A 394 35.76 17.29 7.95
N VAL A 395 36.89 17.51 7.28
CA VAL A 395 38.16 17.93 7.87
C VAL A 395 38.42 19.38 7.52
N GLY A 396 38.67 20.20 8.53
CA GLY A 396 38.98 21.61 8.38
C GLY A 396 39.84 22.09 9.52
N ASN A 397 40.64 23.13 9.28
CA ASN A 397 41.42 23.74 10.34
C ASN A 397 40.47 24.37 11.39
N GLY A 398 40.35 23.73 12.57
CA GLY A 398 39.36 24.05 13.60
C GLY A 398 38.18 23.06 13.75
N SER A 399 38.10 22.01 12.92
CA SER A 399 37.20 20.89 13.16
C SER A 399 37.85 19.96 14.19
N SER A 400 37.52 20.14 15.47
CA SER A 400 37.85 19.15 16.49
C SER A 400 37.15 17.84 16.14
N ASP A 401 37.94 16.82 15.78
CA ASP A 401 37.53 15.42 15.90
C ASP A 401 37.19 15.17 17.38
N THR A 402 35.94 15.41 17.77
CA THR A 402 35.36 14.88 19.00
C THR A 402 34.31 13.86 18.59
N GLY A 403 34.78 12.65 18.32
CA GLY A 403 33.95 11.50 18.03
C GLY A 403 34.69 10.22 18.41
N SER A 404 34.77 9.95 19.72
CA SER A 404 34.87 8.60 20.28
C SER A 404 33.64 8.35 21.13
#